data_AF-A0A7C5XML5-F1
#
_entry.id   AF-A0A7C5XML5-F1
#
_cell.length_a   1.000
_cell.length_b   1.000
_cell.length_c   1.000
_cell.angle_alpha   90.00
_cell.angle_beta   90.00
_cell.angle_gamma   90.00
#
_symmetry.space_group_name_H-M   'P 1'
#
loop_
_entity.id
_entity.type
_entity.pdbx_description
1 polymer ?
#
loop_
_entity_poly.entity_id
_entity_poly.type
_entity_poly.pdbx_seq_one_letter_code
_entity_poly.pdbx_strand_id
1 'polypeptide(L)'
;MQNLAVWEEALIQEFLYAIGHLNHCEQHLIEVDSSIGLTIFGDIIDKIREQRKIVGETLFLIEKLNAGRSGGDIRSSWESIWCTLKHLTTALIHIDECIEKLLKRIRDAGNSELVEYVNTLLKVRYRVVESITQLISRAISSSEVITKASVRCREDLCIDISTKS
;
A
#
# COMPACT_ATOMS: atom_id res chain seq x y z
N MET A 1 21.54 -14.83 -17.75
CA MET A 1 20.94 -14.84 -16.40
C MET A 1 20.67 -13.44 -15.82
N GLN A 2 21.05 -12.32 -16.47
CA GLN A 2 20.85 -10.96 -15.93
C GLN A 2 19.44 -10.35 -16.13
N ASN A 3 18.60 -10.88 -17.02
CA ASN A 3 17.29 -10.27 -17.29
C ASN A 3 16.20 -10.65 -16.29
N LEU A 4 16.14 -11.91 -15.82
CA LEU A 4 15.02 -12.41 -14.99
C LEU A 4 14.81 -11.59 -13.70
N ALA A 5 15.89 -11.20 -13.02
CA ALA A 5 15.80 -10.41 -11.79
C ALA A 5 15.18 -9.02 -12.00
N VAL A 6 15.45 -8.37 -13.14
CA VAL A 6 14.86 -7.06 -13.48
C VAL A 6 13.36 -7.18 -13.78
N TRP A 7 12.95 -8.27 -14.45
CA TRP A 7 11.53 -8.54 -14.71
C TRP A 7 10.75 -8.85 -13.43
N GLU A 8 11.36 -9.59 -12.49
CA GLU A 8 10.76 -9.90 -11.19
C GLU A 8 10.66 -8.65 -10.29
N GLU A 9 11.69 -7.79 -10.24
CA GLU A 9 11.64 -6.51 -9.54
C GLU A 9 10.57 -5.56 -10.10
N ALA A 10 10.46 -5.48 -11.44
CA ALA A 10 9.40 -4.71 -12.09
C ALA A 10 8.01 -5.25 -11.75
N LEU A 11 7.83 -6.57 -11.77
CA LEU A 11 6.55 -7.21 -11.46
C LEU A 11 6.09 -6.95 -10.01
N ILE A 12 7.00 -7.06 -9.04
CA ILE A 12 6.68 -6.75 -7.63
C ILE A 12 6.26 -5.28 -7.49
N GLN A 13 6.98 -4.35 -8.13
CA GLN A 13 6.61 -2.94 -8.10
C GLN A 13 5.21 -2.70 -8.67
N GLU A 14 4.87 -3.34 -9.80
CA GLU A 14 3.52 -3.23 -10.38
C GLU A 14 2.44 -3.76 -9.43
N PHE A 15 2.68 -4.88 -8.73
CA PHE A 15 1.75 -5.37 -7.70
C PHE A 15 1.57 -4.36 -6.57
N LEU A 16 2.66 -3.76 -6.10
CA LEU A 16 2.62 -2.76 -5.03
C LEU A 16 1.83 -1.51 -5.45
N TYR A 17 2.07 -1.01 -6.67
CA TYR A 17 1.31 0.10 -7.24
C TYR A 17 -0.17 -0.26 -7.40
N ALA A 18 -0.51 -1.46 -7.89
CA ALA A 18 -1.89 -1.91 -8.02
C ALA A 18 -2.60 -1.97 -6.66
N ILE A 19 -1.96 -2.51 -5.62
CA ILE A 19 -2.51 -2.56 -4.25
C ILE A 19 -2.74 -1.14 -3.72
N GLY A 20 -1.75 -0.26 -3.88
CA GLY A 20 -1.83 1.13 -3.43
C GLY A 20 -2.95 1.89 -4.14
N HIS A 21 -3.06 1.78 -5.46
CA HIS A 21 -4.09 2.47 -6.24
C HIS A 21 -5.49 1.98 -5.89
N LEU A 22 -5.68 0.66 -5.70
CA LEU A 22 -6.98 0.14 -5.25
C LEU A 22 -7.34 0.65 -3.85
N ASN A 23 -6.37 0.79 -2.94
CA ASN A 23 -6.62 1.39 -1.63
C ASN A 23 -6.95 2.89 -1.73
N HIS A 24 -6.25 3.61 -2.59
CA HIS A 24 -6.49 5.04 -2.82
C HIS A 24 -7.87 5.29 -3.44
N CYS A 25 -8.28 4.48 -4.43
CA CYS A 25 -9.62 4.55 -5.02
C CYS A 25 -10.72 4.35 -3.96
N GLU A 26 -10.55 3.38 -3.06
CA GLU A 26 -11.47 3.20 -1.92
C GLU A 26 -11.54 4.47 -1.07
N GLN A 27 -10.39 5.02 -0.68
CA GLN A 27 -10.34 6.21 0.17
C GLN A 27 -11.04 7.42 -0.48
N HIS A 28 -10.80 7.68 -1.76
CA HIS A 28 -11.45 8.77 -2.47
C HIS A 28 -12.98 8.60 -2.55
N LEU A 29 -13.49 7.38 -2.74
CA LEU A 29 -14.94 7.17 -2.74
C LEU A 29 -15.54 7.39 -1.35
N ILE A 30 -14.84 6.99 -0.29
CA ILE A 30 -15.25 7.28 1.10
C ILE A 30 -15.25 8.78 1.36
N GLU A 31 -14.24 9.52 0.89
CA GLU A 31 -14.16 10.98 0.99
C GLU A 31 -15.33 11.67 0.28
N VAL A 32 -15.71 11.18 -0.91
CA VAL A 32 -16.88 11.69 -1.64
C VAL A 32 -18.15 11.44 -0.85
N ASP A 33 -18.43 10.20 -0.44
CA ASP A 33 -19.61 9.84 0.37
C ASP A 33 -19.68 10.67 1.66
N SER A 34 -18.54 10.88 2.32
CA SER A 34 -18.43 11.70 3.52
C SER A 34 -18.75 13.18 3.25
N SER A 35 -18.28 13.71 2.12
CA SER A 35 -18.51 15.12 1.75
C SER A 35 -19.97 15.42 1.41
N ILE A 36 -20.70 14.44 0.88
CA ILE A 36 -22.12 14.58 0.51
C ILE A 36 -23.08 14.11 1.62
N GLY A 37 -22.57 13.42 2.65
CA GLY A 37 -23.36 12.88 3.75
C GLY A 37 -24.26 11.69 3.37
N LEU A 38 -23.93 10.97 2.29
CA LEU A 38 -24.71 9.85 1.74
C LEU A 38 -23.76 8.71 1.37
N THR A 39 -24.18 7.46 1.55
CA THR A 39 -23.40 6.26 1.21
C THR A 39 -23.74 5.77 -0.20
N ILE A 40 -23.38 6.54 -1.23
CA ILE A 40 -23.72 6.22 -2.63
C ILE A 40 -22.79 5.15 -3.19
N PHE A 41 -21.51 5.16 -2.79
CA PHE A 41 -20.48 4.32 -3.41
C PHE A 41 -20.13 3.06 -2.62
N GLY A 42 -20.91 2.71 -1.59
CA GLY A 42 -20.64 1.58 -0.69
C GLY A 42 -20.42 0.24 -1.43
N ASP A 43 -21.24 -0.07 -2.42
CA ASP A 43 -21.10 -1.33 -3.19
C ASP A 43 -19.83 -1.35 -4.07
N ILE A 44 -19.42 -0.20 -4.59
CA ILE A 44 -18.19 -0.05 -5.38
C ILE A 44 -16.97 -0.13 -4.46
N ILE A 45 -17.01 0.51 -3.29
CA ILE A 45 -15.97 0.42 -2.26
C ILE A 45 -15.71 -1.05 -1.90
N ASP A 46 -16.76 -1.83 -1.64
CA ASP A 46 -16.62 -3.24 -1.30
C ASP A 46 -16.06 -4.08 -2.45
N LYS A 47 -16.47 -3.80 -3.70
CA LYS A 47 -15.87 -4.44 -4.89
C LYS A 47 -14.38 -4.14 -5.01
N ILE A 48 -13.97 -2.89 -4.82
CA ILE A 48 -12.57 -2.47 -4.89
C ILE A 48 -11.74 -3.12 -3.78
N ARG A 49 -12.27 -3.19 -2.55
CA ARG A 49 -11.65 -3.93 -1.44
C ARG A 49 -11.37 -5.37 -1.81
N GLU A 50 -12.33 -6.03 -2.44
CA GLU A 50 -12.17 -7.42 -2.86
C GLU A 50 -11.13 -7.57 -3.96
N GLN A 51 -11.13 -6.69 -4.97
CA GLN A 51 -10.08 -6.70 -5.99
C GLN A 51 -8.68 -6.50 -5.38
N ARG A 52 -8.54 -5.59 -4.41
CA ARG A 52 -7.26 -5.36 -3.72
C ARG A 52 -6.77 -6.61 -2.99
N LYS A 53 -7.68 -7.31 -2.32
CA LYS A 53 -7.36 -8.58 -1.64
C LYS A 53 -6.87 -9.63 -2.64
N ILE A 54 -7.53 -9.80 -3.77
CA ILE A 54 -7.14 -10.74 -4.83
C ILE A 54 -5.75 -10.42 -5.36
N VAL A 55 -5.44 -9.14 -5.62
CA VAL A 55 -4.10 -8.70 -6.06
C VAL A 55 -3.04 -9.04 -5.02
N GLY A 56 -3.33 -8.79 -3.73
CA GLY A 56 -2.44 -9.13 -2.62
C GLY A 56 -2.15 -10.61 -2.46
N GLU A 57 -3.21 -11.42 -2.52
CA GLU A 57 -3.10 -12.88 -2.48
C GLU A 57 -2.26 -13.38 -3.66
N THR A 58 -2.45 -12.81 -4.86
CA THR A 58 -1.66 -13.15 -6.05
C THR A 58 -0.18 -12.82 -5.86
N LEU A 59 0.16 -11.65 -5.31
CA LEU A 59 1.54 -11.28 -4.98
C LEU A 59 2.17 -12.32 -4.04
N PHE A 60 1.48 -12.71 -2.96
CA PHE A 60 1.99 -13.70 -2.02
C PHE A 60 2.14 -15.09 -2.64
N LEU A 61 1.24 -15.51 -3.52
CA LEU A 61 1.36 -16.77 -4.25
C LEU A 61 2.62 -16.79 -5.15
N ILE A 62 2.89 -15.69 -5.87
CA ILE A 62 4.05 -15.55 -6.76
C ILE A 62 5.36 -15.55 -5.99
N GLU A 63 5.42 -14.82 -4.87
CA GLU A 63 6.57 -14.78 -3.97
C GLU A 63 6.77 -16.09 -3.19
N LYS A 64 5.96 -17.12 -3.46
CA LYS A 64 5.97 -18.41 -2.76
C LYS A 64 5.85 -18.24 -1.25
N LEU A 65 5.16 -17.19 -0.81
CA LEU A 65 4.75 -16.98 0.58
C LEU A 65 3.67 -17.95 1.04
N ASN A 66 3.35 -18.94 0.21
CA ASN A 66 2.65 -20.15 0.60
C ASN A 66 3.43 -20.87 1.70
N ALA A 67 3.13 -20.49 2.95
CA ALA A 67 3.08 -21.43 4.04
C ALA A 67 2.45 -22.72 3.52
N GLY A 68 3.15 -23.85 3.72
CA GLY A 68 2.77 -25.14 3.19
C GLY A 68 1.27 -25.40 3.33
N ARG A 69 0.69 -25.97 2.28
CA ARG A 69 -0.69 -26.48 2.20
C ARG A 69 -1.23 -26.89 3.58
N SER A 70 -1.96 -25.99 4.22
CA SER A 70 -2.84 -26.31 5.34
C SER A 70 -3.96 -25.27 5.29
N GLY A 71 -5.18 -25.75 5.03
CA GLY A 71 -6.38 -24.94 4.83
C GLY A 71 -6.89 -24.30 6.11
N GLY A 72 -6.05 -23.58 6.84
CA GLY A 72 -6.40 -22.82 8.03
C GLY A 72 -6.02 -21.35 7.85
N ASP A 73 -6.94 -20.48 8.22
CA ASP A 73 -6.94 -19.01 8.28
C ASP A 73 -5.58 -18.25 8.29
N ILE A 74 -4.79 -18.39 7.20
CA ILE A 74 -3.53 -17.66 6.92
C ILE A 74 -3.75 -16.15 7.06
N ARG A 75 -4.98 -15.70 6.83
CA ARG A 75 -5.36 -14.29 6.81
C ARG A 75 -5.21 -13.62 8.17
N SER A 76 -5.57 -14.29 9.28
CA SER A 76 -5.55 -13.66 10.62
C SER A 76 -4.14 -13.33 11.10
N SER A 77 -3.15 -14.13 10.74
CA SER A 77 -1.75 -13.97 11.14
C SER A 77 -1.01 -12.95 10.30
N TRP A 78 -1.35 -12.89 9.01
CA TRP A 78 -0.73 -12.02 8.02
C TRP A 78 -1.44 -10.68 7.89
N GLU A 79 -2.60 -10.51 8.53
CA GLU A 79 -3.45 -9.32 8.41
C GLU A 79 -2.69 -8.03 8.73
N SER A 80 -1.88 -8.04 9.79
CA SER A 80 -1.11 -6.86 10.21
C SER A 80 -0.01 -6.50 9.20
N ILE A 81 0.63 -7.48 8.58
CA ILE A 81 1.64 -7.28 7.53
C ILE A 81 0.98 -6.77 6.26
N TRP A 82 -0.14 -7.39 5.89
CA TRP A 82 -0.96 -6.99 4.74
C TRP A 82 -1.45 -5.54 4.89
N CYS A 83 -1.97 -5.18 6.05
CA CYS A 83 -2.43 -3.83 6.33
C CYS A 83 -1.29 -2.81 6.28
N THR A 84 -0.13 -3.17 6.86
CA THR A 84 1.07 -2.32 6.79
C THR A 84 1.52 -2.12 5.34
N LEU A 85 1.54 -3.18 4.54
CA LEU A 85 1.90 -3.11 3.12
C LEU A 85 0.95 -2.18 2.36
N LYS A 86 -0.36 -2.35 2.54
CA LYS A 86 -1.42 -1.50 1.96
C LYS A 86 -1.22 -0.02 2.29
N HIS A 87 -0.89 0.31 3.54
CA HIS A 87 -0.65 1.70 3.96
C HIS A 87 0.65 2.26 3.38
N LEU A 88 1.74 1.48 3.35
CA LEU A 88 3.00 1.91 2.77
C LEU A 88 2.89 2.16 1.26
N THR A 89 2.16 1.32 0.51
CA THR A 89 1.95 1.54 -0.93
C THR A 89 1.05 2.74 -1.21
N THR A 90 0.06 2.99 -0.36
CA THR A 90 -0.77 4.22 -0.46
C THR A 90 0.07 5.47 -0.16
N ALA A 91 0.92 5.42 0.87
CA ALA A 91 1.84 6.52 1.18
C ALA A 91 2.80 6.81 0.02
N LEU A 92 3.31 5.75 -0.65
CA LEU A 92 4.17 5.89 -1.83
C LEU A 92 3.47 6.69 -2.95
N ILE A 93 2.21 6.37 -3.25
CA ILE A 93 1.42 7.08 -4.27
C ILE A 93 1.23 8.56 -3.89
N HIS A 94 0.86 8.84 -2.65
CA HIS A 94 0.70 10.23 -2.21
C HIS A 94 2.00 11.04 -2.26
N ILE A 95 3.14 10.41 -1.97
CA ILE A 95 4.46 11.06 -2.13
C ILE A 95 4.72 11.37 -3.60
N ASP A 96 4.45 10.42 -4.51
CA ASP A 96 4.58 10.62 -5.96
C ASP A 96 3.71 11.78 -6.45
N GLU A 97 2.43 11.83 -6.04
CA GLU A 97 1.53 12.95 -6.37
C GLU A 97 2.01 14.29 -5.82
N CYS A 98 2.58 14.32 -4.61
CA CYS A 98 3.15 15.55 -4.03
C CYS A 98 4.33 16.04 -4.87
N ILE A 99 5.23 15.14 -5.26
CA ILE A 99 6.37 15.44 -6.12
C ILE A 99 5.88 16.01 -7.46
N GLU A 100 4.90 15.38 -8.10
CA GLU A 100 4.34 15.84 -9.37
C GLU A 100 3.72 17.24 -9.28
N LYS A 101 2.94 17.50 -8.22
CA LYS A 101 2.32 18.80 -7.96
C LYS A 101 3.36 19.90 -7.76
N LEU A 102 4.45 19.62 -7.03
CA LEU A 102 5.55 20.57 -6.85
C LEU A 102 6.33 20.81 -8.15
N LEU A 103 6.65 19.75 -8.89
CA LEU A 103 7.32 19.87 -10.20
C LEU A 103 6.49 20.70 -11.18
N LYS A 104 5.16 20.54 -11.18
CA LYS A 104 4.26 21.40 -11.96
C LYS A 104 4.37 22.86 -11.55
N ARG A 105 4.34 23.18 -10.25
CA ARG A 105 4.51 24.56 -9.75
C ARG A 105 5.87 25.16 -10.13
N ILE A 106 6.94 24.38 -10.11
CA ILE A 106 8.28 24.82 -10.55
C ILE A 106 8.24 25.21 -12.04
N ARG A 107 7.63 24.38 -12.89
CA ARG A 107 7.51 24.65 -14.33
C ARG A 107 6.64 25.87 -14.62
N ASP A 108 5.51 25.99 -13.93
CA ASP A 108 4.51 27.01 -14.24
C ASP A 108 4.87 28.39 -13.65
N ALA A 109 5.50 28.43 -12.46
CA ALA A 109 5.76 29.67 -11.72
C ALA A 109 7.25 30.00 -11.51
N GLY A 110 8.17 29.15 -12.00
CA GLY A 110 9.61 29.37 -11.88
C GLY A 110 10.14 29.35 -10.43
N ASN A 111 9.40 28.77 -9.48
CA ASN A 111 9.74 28.78 -8.07
C ASN A 111 10.84 27.76 -7.75
N SER A 112 12.10 28.14 -7.95
CA SER A 112 13.29 27.30 -7.75
C SER A 112 13.50 26.87 -6.30
N GLU A 113 12.92 27.56 -5.32
CA GLU A 113 12.99 27.17 -3.90
C GLU A 113 12.27 25.84 -3.63
N LEU A 114 11.29 25.48 -4.46
CA LEU A 114 10.57 24.21 -4.31
C LEU A 114 11.42 22.98 -4.67
N VAL A 115 12.56 23.16 -5.34
CA VAL A 115 13.46 22.06 -5.73
C VAL A 115 13.98 21.31 -4.51
N GLU A 116 14.27 22.01 -3.41
CA GLU A 116 14.73 21.35 -2.18
C GLU A 116 13.65 20.46 -1.55
N TYR A 117 12.39 20.89 -1.59
CA TYR A 117 11.26 20.07 -1.12
C TYR A 117 11.05 18.84 -2.00
N VAL A 118 11.20 18.97 -3.33
CA VAL A 118 11.18 17.82 -4.24
C VAL A 118 12.27 16.82 -3.89
N ASN A 119 13.50 17.28 -3.67
CA ASN A 119 14.62 16.41 -3.26
C ASN A 119 14.37 15.73 -1.91
N THR A 120 13.71 16.42 -0.98
CA THR A 120 13.31 15.84 0.30
C THR A 120 12.28 14.72 0.10
N LEU A 121 11.25 14.96 -0.71
CA LEU A 121 10.23 13.95 -1.01
C LEU A 121 10.78 12.75 -1.78
N LEU A 122 11.73 12.95 -2.71
CA LEU A 122 12.42 11.85 -3.39
C LEU A 122 13.19 10.95 -2.40
N LYS A 123 13.81 11.53 -1.36
CA LYS A 123 14.45 10.76 -0.29
C LYS A 123 13.43 9.98 0.55
N VAL A 124 12.28 10.59 0.85
CA VAL A 124 11.19 9.91 1.58
C VAL A 124 10.64 8.76 0.73
N ARG A 125 10.36 9.00 -0.56
CA ARG A 125 9.93 7.99 -1.53
C ARG A 125 10.86 6.77 -1.50
N TYR A 126 12.17 7.02 -1.62
CA TYR A 126 13.18 5.96 -1.57
C TYR A 126 13.11 5.14 -0.26
N ARG A 127 13.00 5.81 0.89
CA ARG A 127 12.89 5.14 2.20
C ARG A 127 11.60 4.33 2.36
N VAL A 128 10.50 4.78 1.76
CA VAL A 128 9.23 4.01 1.75
C VAL A 128 9.39 2.75 0.92
N VAL A 129 9.99 2.84 -0.27
CA VAL A 129 10.29 1.65 -1.10
C VAL A 129 11.22 0.69 -0.35
N GLU A 130 12.27 1.20 0.29
CA GLU A 130 13.17 0.39 1.13
C GLU A 130 12.40 -0.31 2.27
N SER A 131 11.49 0.40 2.95
CA SER A 131 10.66 -0.14 4.03
C SER A 131 9.73 -1.24 3.53
N ILE A 132 9.13 -1.07 2.34
CA ILE A 132 8.29 -2.09 1.70
C ILE A 132 9.12 -3.34 1.39
N THR A 133 10.29 -3.18 0.76
CA THR A 133 11.19 -4.30 0.43
C THR A 133 11.64 -5.03 1.69
N GLN A 134 12.00 -4.31 2.75
CA GLN A 134 12.37 -4.91 4.04
C GLN A 134 11.19 -5.64 4.69
N LEU A 135 9.98 -5.08 4.63
CA LEU A 135 8.77 -5.72 5.16
C LEU A 135 8.51 -7.05 4.45
N ILE A 136 8.51 -7.05 3.11
CA ILE A 136 8.30 -8.26 2.31
C ILE A 136 9.39 -9.30 2.61
N SER A 137 10.66 -8.90 2.57
CA SER A 137 11.78 -9.79 2.83
C SER A 137 11.72 -10.44 4.23
N ARG A 138 11.42 -9.65 5.26
CA ARG A 138 11.26 -10.16 6.64
C ARG A 138 10.04 -11.04 6.79
N ALA A 139 8.95 -10.71 6.10
CA ALA A 139 7.75 -11.52 6.11
C ALA A 139 7.99 -12.89 5.47
N ILE A 140 8.73 -12.93 4.34
CA ILE A 140 9.17 -14.17 3.68
C ILE A 140 10.03 -15.01 4.63
N SER A 141 11.08 -14.41 5.19
CA SER A 141 12.03 -15.14 6.05
C SER A 141 11.42 -15.62 7.37
N SER A 142 10.34 -14.96 7.83
CA SER A 142 9.66 -15.30 9.09
C SER A 142 8.31 -15.99 8.88
N SER A 143 8.02 -16.46 7.67
CA SER A 143 6.70 -16.94 7.25
C SER A 143 6.14 -18.05 8.15
N GLU A 144 6.98 -19.00 8.59
CA GLU A 144 6.57 -20.08 9.51
C GLU A 144 6.17 -19.56 10.90
N VAL A 145 6.86 -18.53 11.39
CA VAL A 145 6.60 -17.93 12.71
C VAL A 145 5.35 -17.07 12.65
N ILE A 146 5.20 -16.26 11.60
CA ILE A 146 4.04 -15.42 11.36
C ILE A 146 2.78 -16.28 11.29
N THR A 147 2.79 -17.34 10.47
CA THR A 147 1.62 -18.23 10.30
C THR A 147 1.16 -18.89 11.60
N LYS A 148 2.03 -19.04 12.60
CA LYS A 148 1.68 -19.59 13.93
C LYS A 148 1.19 -18.52 14.91
N ALA A 149 1.39 -17.24 14.60
CA ALA A 149 0.97 -16.12 15.45
C ALA A 149 -0.50 -15.76 15.16
N SER A 150 -1.30 -15.50 16.19
CA SER A 150 -2.65 -14.94 16.01
C SER A 150 -2.60 -13.45 16.36
N VAL A 151 -2.48 -12.59 15.34
CA VAL A 151 -2.45 -11.13 15.52
C VAL A 151 -3.40 -10.48 14.53
N ARG A 152 -4.64 -10.25 14.99
CA ARG A 152 -5.67 -9.55 14.22
C ARG A 152 -5.33 -8.08 14.05
N CYS A 153 -5.47 -7.57 12.82
CA CYS A 153 -5.34 -6.15 12.55
C CYS A 153 -6.53 -5.36 13.14
N ARG A 154 -6.26 -4.18 13.70
CA ARG A 154 -7.26 -3.24 14.22
C ARG A 154 -7.37 -2.05 13.26
N GLU A 155 -7.94 -2.28 12.07
CA GLU A 155 -8.17 -1.22 11.08
C GLU A 155 -9.03 -0.07 11.66
N ASP A 156 -9.84 -0.35 12.69
CA ASP A 156 -10.62 0.62 13.45
C ASP A 156 -9.75 1.70 14.15
N LEU A 157 -8.50 1.39 14.50
CA LEU A 157 -7.58 2.36 15.12
C LEU A 157 -6.93 3.31 14.10
N CYS A 158 -7.00 3.01 12.79
CA CYS A 158 -6.42 3.86 11.74
C CYS A 158 -7.37 4.98 11.28
N ILE A 159 -8.65 4.92 11.66
CA ILE A 159 -9.69 5.89 11.26
C ILE A 159 -10.03 6.83 12.42
N ASP A 160 -9.55 6.56 13.64
CA ASP A 160 -10.03 7.24 14.84
C ASP A 160 -9.09 8.36 15.33
N ILE A 161 -9.07 9.48 14.58
CA ILE A 161 -8.72 10.80 15.13
C ILE A 161 -9.67 11.86 14.53
N SER A 162 -10.96 11.74 14.78
CA SER A 162 -11.82 12.92 14.92
C SER A 162 -13.15 12.55 15.58
N THR A 163 -13.16 12.47 16.89
CA THR A 163 -14.23 13.02 17.74
C THR A 163 -13.88 12.73 19.19
N LYS A 164 -13.33 13.75 19.87
CA LYS A 164 -13.65 14.14 21.25
C LYS A 164 -12.62 15.16 21.76
N SER A 165 -12.96 16.44 21.59
CA SER A 165 -13.13 17.42 22.67
C SER A 165 -13.51 18.75 22.06
#